data_AF-A0AAW2NJ39-F1
#
_entry.id   AF-A0AAW2NJ39-F1
#
_cell.length_a   1.000
_cell.length_b   1.000
_cell.length_c   1.000
_cell.angle_alpha   90.00
_cell.angle_beta   90.00
_cell.angle_gamma   90.00
#
_symmetry.space_group_name_H-M   'P 1'
#
loop_
_entity.id
_entity.type
_entity.pdbx_description
1 polymer ?
#
loop_
_entity_poly.entity_id
_entity_poly.type
_entity_poly.pdbx_seq_one_letter_code
_entity_poly.pdbx_strand_id
1 'polypeptide(L)'
;MFSGEIPMQIGDLKCLQNLDLSYNNFSGAFPMSLNSLGDLSKFNISYNPYISGVIPSTGQLATFEKWSFLGDPLLRLPPFISNATNETQQGENVRGKNARGIGTFLVVFALILAFIVCGLMTLIVCLLVKSPIDSPGYLFESSKNHAEFASSSGSSSPWLSNKIKVIRLDKTAFTHSDILKATRSFSDDRIIGRGGSGTVYRGVLPDGREVAVKKLQTEGIEGEREFKAEMEVLSRSGFGWPHPNLVTLYGWCLNGSEKLLVYEYMEGGSMEDLITDRISFNWRRRLEVAIDVARALVFLHHECFPSIVHRDVKASNVLLDKNGKARVTDFGLARVVDAGGSHVSTMVAGTVGYVAPEYGQTWQATTKGTCIATGCWQWSWPLGDGLWTEGKNV
;
A
#
# COMPACT_ATOMS: atom_id res chain seq x y z
N MET A 1 5.72 16.84 -14.66
CA MET A 1 6.49 16.03 -15.61
C MET A 1 7.48 16.96 -16.29
N PHE A 2 8.77 16.72 -16.10
CA PHE A 2 9.84 17.55 -16.68
C PHE A 2 10.06 17.18 -18.14
N SER A 3 10.47 18.15 -18.96
CA SER A 3 10.72 17.98 -20.39
C SER A 3 11.93 18.79 -20.83
N GLY A 4 12.52 18.43 -21.97
CA GLY A 4 13.74 19.05 -22.48
C GLY A 4 14.97 18.19 -22.22
N GLU A 5 16.15 18.75 -22.48
CA GLU A 5 17.42 18.02 -22.29
C GLU A 5 17.84 17.97 -20.82
N ILE A 6 18.53 16.90 -20.43
CA ILE A 6 19.14 16.80 -19.11
C ILE A 6 20.43 17.64 -19.12
N PRO A 7 20.55 18.66 -18.24
CA PRO A 7 21.72 19.54 -18.22
C PRO A 7 23.01 18.77 -17.91
N MET A 8 24.06 18.99 -18.72
CA MET A 8 25.36 18.35 -18.50
C MET A 8 26.00 18.72 -17.14
N GLN A 9 25.61 19.88 -16.59
CA GLN A 9 26.10 20.42 -15.31
C GLN A 9 25.74 19.53 -14.11
N ILE A 10 24.77 18.61 -14.23
CA ILE A 10 24.48 17.64 -13.17
C ILE A 10 25.70 16.74 -12.90
N GLY A 11 26.53 16.49 -13.91
CA GLY A 11 27.79 15.74 -13.76
C GLY A 11 28.86 16.44 -12.90
N ASP A 12 28.69 17.73 -12.58
CA ASP A 12 29.62 18.48 -11.74
C ASP A 12 29.34 18.28 -10.25
N LEU A 13 28.19 17.70 -9.89
CA LEU A 13 27.76 17.47 -8.51
C LEU A 13 28.48 16.26 -7.89
N LYS A 14 29.78 16.37 -7.59
CA LYS A 14 30.61 15.22 -7.15
C LYS A 14 30.12 14.48 -5.91
N CYS A 15 29.40 15.16 -5.01
CA CYS A 15 28.81 14.56 -3.81
C CYS A 15 27.41 13.97 -4.02
N LEU A 16 26.91 13.92 -5.27
CA LEU A 16 25.57 13.44 -5.56
C LEU A 16 25.49 11.92 -5.41
N GLN A 17 24.73 11.47 -4.41
CA GLN A 17 24.57 10.05 -4.09
C GLN A 17 23.31 9.43 -4.70
N ASN A 18 22.28 10.23 -4.97
CA ASN A 18 20.99 9.76 -5.44
C ASN A 18 20.50 10.66 -6.58
N LEU A 19 20.22 10.06 -7.75
CA LEU A 19 19.69 10.75 -8.91
C LEU A 19 18.55 9.93 -9.53
N ASP A 20 17.31 10.39 -9.35
CA ASP A 20 16.12 9.81 -9.98
C ASP A 20 15.51 10.80 -10.98
N LEU A 21 15.55 10.42 -12.25
CA LEU A 21 15.03 11.14 -13.40
C LEU A 21 13.87 10.38 -14.06
N SER A 22 13.37 9.31 -13.43
CA SER A 22 12.38 8.42 -14.03
C SER A 22 11.00 9.06 -14.20
N TYR A 23 10.19 8.51 -15.11
CA TYR A 23 8.82 8.97 -15.40
C TYR A 23 8.73 10.44 -15.80
N ASN A 24 9.65 10.89 -16.65
CA ASN A 24 9.65 12.24 -17.21
C ASN A 24 9.56 12.19 -18.73
N ASN A 25 9.59 13.37 -19.34
CA ASN A 25 9.55 13.57 -20.77
C ASN A 25 10.88 14.15 -21.27
N PHE A 26 12.00 13.73 -20.67
CA PHE A 26 13.32 14.18 -21.09
C PHE A 26 13.61 13.72 -22.52
N SER A 27 14.26 14.60 -23.27
CA SER A 27 14.58 14.45 -24.67
C SER A 27 16.06 14.75 -24.92
N GLY A 28 16.55 14.44 -26.12
CA GLY A 28 17.95 14.72 -26.49
C GLY A 28 18.90 13.61 -26.04
N ALA A 29 20.19 13.90 -26.06
CA ALA A 29 21.22 12.91 -25.78
C ALA A 29 21.45 12.71 -24.27
N PHE A 30 21.70 11.47 -23.86
CA PHE A 30 22.11 11.13 -22.51
C PHE A 30 23.42 11.87 -22.15
N PRO A 31 23.45 12.65 -21.05
CA PRO A 31 24.63 13.42 -20.69
C PRO A 31 25.74 12.53 -20.12
N MET A 32 26.78 12.33 -20.91
CA MET A 32 27.96 11.52 -20.54
C MET A 32 28.68 12.03 -19.28
N SER A 33 28.49 13.31 -18.93
CA SER A 33 29.02 13.89 -17.71
C SER A 33 28.51 13.21 -16.43
N LEU A 34 27.33 12.56 -16.46
CA LEU A 34 26.81 11.78 -15.34
C LEU A 34 27.71 10.59 -14.96
N ASN A 35 28.54 10.10 -15.88
CA ASN A 35 29.50 9.04 -15.58
C ASN A 35 30.62 9.48 -14.62
N SER A 36 30.77 10.79 -14.42
CA SER A 36 31.78 11.37 -13.53
C SER A 36 31.31 11.53 -12.08
N LEU A 37 30.11 11.03 -11.77
CA LEU A 37 29.52 11.00 -10.43
C LEU A 37 29.97 9.72 -9.70
N GLY A 38 31.14 9.78 -9.06
CA GLY A 38 31.75 8.62 -8.39
C GLY A 38 30.98 8.13 -7.16
N ASP A 39 30.33 9.03 -6.43
CA ASP A 39 29.62 8.71 -5.17
C ASP A 39 28.16 8.28 -5.41
N LEU A 40 27.74 8.12 -6.67
CA LEU A 40 26.35 7.85 -7.00
C LEU A 40 25.97 6.43 -6.55
N SER A 41 25.13 6.32 -5.53
CA SER A 41 24.67 5.06 -4.94
C SER A 41 23.31 4.61 -5.48
N LYS A 42 22.50 5.53 -5.99
CA LYS A 42 21.20 5.26 -6.61
C LYS A 42 21.05 6.10 -7.87
N PHE A 43 20.67 5.43 -8.95
CA PHE A 43 20.43 6.06 -10.24
C PHE A 43 19.21 5.43 -10.92
N ASN A 44 18.32 6.26 -11.47
CA ASN A 44 17.20 5.81 -12.26
C ASN A 44 16.85 6.84 -13.34
N ILE A 45 16.81 6.45 -14.60
CA ILE A 45 16.41 7.27 -15.74
C ILE A 45 15.23 6.69 -16.53
N SER A 46 14.68 5.57 -16.06
CA SER A 46 13.62 4.81 -16.73
C SER A 46 12.38 5.64 -17.10
N TYR A 47 11.66 5.21 -18.13
CA TYR A 47 10.41 5.81 -18.58
C TYR A 47 10.53 7.28 -19.01
N ASN A 48 11.54 7.57 -19.83
CA ASN A 48 11.75 8.79 -20.60
C ASN A 48 11.72 8.44 -22.11
N PRO A 49 10.55 8.47 -22.76
CA PRO A 49 10.39 7.90 -24.11
C PRO A 49 11.22 8.60 -25.21
N TYR A 50 11.66 9.85 -24.96
CA TYR A 50 12.37 10.67 -25.94
C TYR A 50 13.88 10.80 -25.67
N ILE A 51 14.40 10.18 -24.60
CA ILE A 51 15.82 10.24 -24.29
C ILE A 51 16.60 9.25 -25.15
N SER A 52 17.68 9.72 -25.76
CA SER A 52 18.47 8.97 -26.72
C SER A 52 19.95 8.93 -26.34
N GLY A 53 20.73 8.04 -26.96
CA GLY A 53 22.17 7.98 -26.78
C GLY A 53 22.66 6.65 -26.25
N VAL A 54 23.91 6.61 -25.77
CA VAL A 54 24.57 5.38 -25.33
C VAL A 54 24.95 5.52 -23.86
N ILE A 55 24.59 4.53 -23.05
CA ILE A 55 25.08 4.45 -21.67
C ILE A 55 26.52 3.92 -21.68
N PRO A 56 27.46 4.59 -21.00
CA PRO A 56 28.84 4.13 -20.89
C PRO A 56 28.94 2.70 -20.37
N SER A 57 29.83 1.91 -20.95
CA SER A 57 30.15 0.55 -20.50
C SER A 57 31.07 0.51 -19.27
N THR A 58 31.48 1.67 -18.76
CA THR A 58 32.46 1.82 -17.68
C THR A 58 32.01 2.92 -16.71
N GLY A 59 32.47 2.86 -15.47
CA GLY A 59 32.12 3.84 -14.42
C GLY A 59 30.91 3.43 -13.59
N GLN A 60 30.46 4.34 -12.72
CA GLN A 60 29.39 4.05 -11.75
C GLN A 60 28.05 3.75 -12.43
N LEU A 61 27.79 4.31 -13.62
CA LEU A 61 26.55 4.06 -14.36
C LEU A 61 26.40 2.60 -14.82
N ALA A 62 27.52 1.89 -15.00
CA ALA A 62 27.53 0.49 -15.42
C ALA A 62 27.19 -0.49 -14.28
N THR A 63 27.22 -0.04 -13.02
CA THR A 63 26.95 -0.91 -11.85
C THR A 63 25.47 -1.00 -11.51
N PHE A 64 24.64 -0.10 -12.07
CA PHE A 64 23.20 -0.09 -11.82
C PHE A 64 22.45 -1.15 -12.62
N GLU A 65 21.37 -1.64 -12.02
CA GLU A 65 20.55 -2.69 -12.59
C GLU A 65 19.77 -2.23 -13.83
N LYS A 66 19.36 -3.19 -14.66
CA LYS A 66 18.64 -2.95 -15.93
C LYS A 66 17.37 -2.09 -15.75
N TRP A 67 16.69 -2.19 -14.60
CA TRP A 67 15.47 -1.42 -14.35
C TRP A 67 15.71 0.09 -14.29
N SER A 68 16.92 0.53 -13.96
CA SER A 68 17.30 1.95 -13.97
C SER A 68 17.21 2.58 -15.36
N PHE A 69 17.08 1.79 -16.42
CA PHE A 69 17.07 2.21 -17.82
C PHE A 69 15.85 1.69 -18.60
N LEU A 70 14.84 1.16 -17.90
CA LEU A 70 13.68 0.51 -18.53
C LEU A 70 12.75 1.54 -19.18
N GLY A 71 12.12 1.20 -20.31
CA GLY A 71 11.13 2.09 -20.92
C GLY A 71 11.70 3.28 -21.69
N ASP A 72 13.01 3.27 -21.98
CA ASP A 72 13.72 4.28 -22.76
C ASP A 72 14.12 3.71 -24.14
N PRO A 73 13.21 3.69 -25.13
CA PRO A 73 13.39 2.92 -26.37
C PRO A 73 14.54 3.44 -27.26
N LEU A 74 14.97 4.70 -27.08
CA LEU A 74 16.03 5.33 -27.87
C LEU A 74 17.41 5.27 -27.17
N LEU A 75 17.48 4.69 -25.97
CA LEU A 75 18.70 4.53 -25.19
C LEU A 75 19.37 3.18 -25.51
N ARG A 76 20.67 3.21 -25.81
CA ARG A 76 21.46 2.00 -26.09
C ARG A 76 22.23 1.60 -24.83
N LEU A 77 21.98 0.38 -24.37
CA LEU A 77 22.62 -0.21 -23.18
C LEU A 77 23.83 -1.08 -23.56
N PRO A 78 24.87 -1.14 -22.70
CA PRO A 78 25.98 -2.05 -22.88
C PRO A 78 25.56 -3.54 -22.87
N PRO A 79 26.29 -4.41 -23.60
CA PRO A 79 25.99 -5.85 -23.72
C PRO A 79 25.80 -6.59 -22.39
N PHE A 80 26.56 -6.22 -21.36
CA PHE A 80 26.51 -6.84 -20.03
C PHE A 80 25.26 -6.47 -19.24
N ILE A 81 24.63 -5.33 -19.52
CA ILE A 81 23.30 -4.97 -18.97
C ILE A 81 22.20 -5.64 -19.80
N SER A 82 22.48 -6.00 -21.07
CA SER A 82 21.48 -6.47 -22.03
C SER A 82 21.38 -7.99 -22.23
N ASN A 83 22.34 -8.82 -21.81
CA ASN A 83 22.29 -10.28 -22.08
C ASN A 83 21.42 -11.06 -21.08
N ALA A 84 20.53 -11.99 -21.48
CA ALA A 84 20.12 -12.39 -22.84
C ALA A 84 18.79 -13.18 -22.82
N THR A 85 18.02 -13.09 -23.90
CA THR A 85 17.59 -14.27 -24.68
C THR A 85 17.44 -13.83 -26.14
N ASN A 86 18.41 -14.23 -26.96
CA ASN A 86 18.23 -14.77 -28.31
C ASN A 86 19.63 -14.90 -28.95
N GLU A 87 20.26 -16.04 -28.70
CA GLU A 87 21.36 -16.51 -29.52
C GLU A 87 20.82 -16.98 -30.87
N THR A 88 21.22 -16.28 -31.92
CA THR A 88 21.35 -16.83 -33.26
C THR A 88 22.57 -17.74 -33.28
N GLN A 89 22.42 -19.05 -33.47
CA GLN A 89 23.44 -19.89 -34.10
C GLN A 89 22.81 -20.94 -35.03
N GLN A 90 23.26 -20.90 -36.29
CA GLN A 90 23.06 -21.90 -37.32
C GLN A 90 23.95 -23.13 -37.05
N GLY A 91 23.40 -24.31 -37.38
CA GLY A 91 24.13 -25.44 -37.99
C GLY A 91 24.87 -26.41 -37.05
N GLU A 92 24.31 -27.59 -36.82
CA GLU A 92 24.68 -28.84 -37.53
C GLU A 92 23.82 -30.04 -37.07
N ASN A 93 23.58 -30.95 -38.02
CA ASN A 93 22.74 -32.16 -37.94
C ASN A 93 23.34 -33.26 -37.04
N VAL A 94 22.52 -33.87 -36.16
CA VAL A 94 22.50 -35.34 -35.99
C VAL A 94 21.07 -35.84 -35.69
N ARG A 95 20.73 -36.90 -36.41
CA ARG A 95 19.45 -37.63 -36.55
C ARG A 95 19.09 -38.49 -35.33
N GLY A 96 17.81 -38.53 -34.93
CA GLY A 96 17.23 -39.72 -34.28
C GLY A 96 16.09 -39.54 -33.27
N LYS A 97 14.85 -39.78 -33.73
CA LYS A 97 13.70 -40.43 -33.04
C LYS A 97 13.16 -39.85 -31.72
N ASN A 98 11.91 -39.31 -31.75
CA ASN A 98 10.71 -40.03 -31.28
C ASN A 98 9.47 -39.12 -31.21
N ALA A 99 8.38 -39.59 -31.82
CA ALA A 99 7.06 -38.98 -31.79
C ALA A 99 6.41 -39.16 -30.41
N ARG A 100 6.57 -38.15 -29.52
CA ARG A 100 5.74 -37.98 -28.30
C ARG A 100 5.34 -36.53 -28.01
N GLY A 101 5.66 -35.57 -28.87
CA GLY A 101 5.49 -34.12 -28.60
C GLY A 101 4.22 -33.45 -29.14
N ILE A 102 3.37 -34.14 -29.90
CA ILE A 102 2.23 -33.48 -30.57
C ILE A 102 1.10 -33.19 -29.58
N GLY A 103 0.82 -34.09 -28.63
CA GLY A 103 -0.24 -33.92 -27.64
C GLY A 103 0.04 -32.80 -26.63
N THR A 104 1.28 -32.67 -26.16
CA THR A 104 1.68 -31.59 -25.24
C THR A 104 1.67 -30.22 -25.90
N PHE A 105 2.06 -30.14 -27.19
CA PHE A 105 2.01 -28.89 -27.94
C PHE A 105 0.58 -28.39 -28.14
N LEU A 106 -0.37 -29.29 -28.43
CA LEU A 106 -1.78 -28.94 -28.58
C LEU A 106 -2.40 -28.43 -27.28
N VAL A 107 -2.04 -29.02 -26.13
CA VAL A 107 -2.52 -28.57 -24.82
C VAL A 107 -1.98 -27.17 -24.49
N VAL A 108 -0.68 -26.93 -24.70
CA VAL A 108 -0.08 -25.61 -24.46
C VAL A 108 -0.67 -24.56 -25.40
N PHE A 109 -0.87 -24.90 -26.68
CA PHE A 109 -1.52 -24.01 -27.64
C PHE A 109 -2.96 -23.67 -27.25
N ALA A 110 -3.74 -24.65 -26.77
CA ALA A 110 -5.10 -24.42 -26.29
C ALA A 110 -5.13 -23.53 -25.04
N LEU A 111 -4.18 -23.68 -24.11
CA LEU A 111 -4.06 -22.84 -22.93
C LEU A 111 -3.68 -21.39 -23.28
N ILE A 112 -2.76 -21.20 -24.23
CA ILE A 112 -2.38 -19.87 -24.73
C ILE A 112 -3.57 -19.20 -25.41
N LEU A 113 -4.30 -19.94 -26.25
CA LEU A 113 -5.50 -19.43 -26.92
C LEU A 113 -6.58 -19.03 -25.91
N ALA A 114 -6.81 -19.84 -24.87
CA ALA A 114 -7.75 -19.53 -23.80
C ALA A 114 -7.33 -18.25 -23.05
N PHE A 115 -6.04 -18.07 -22.79
CA PHE A 115 -5.52 -16.87 -22.12
C PHE A 115 -5.71 -15.61 -22.97
N ILE A 116 -5.47 -15.70 -24.28
CA ILE A 116 -5.69 -14.61 -25.24
C ILE A 116 -7.19 -14.26 -25.31
N VAL A 117 -8.08 -15.26 -25.39
CA VAL A 117 -9.52 -15.04 -25.41
C VAL A 117 -10.00 -14.39 -24.10
N CYS A 118 -9.54 -14.87 -22.93
CA CYS A 118 -9.86 -14.25 -21.64
C CYS A 118 -9.33 -12.81 -21.53
N GLY A 119 -8.13 -12.54 -22.05
CA GLY A 119 -7.55 -11.19 -22.09
C GLY A 119 -8.31 -10.24 -23.02
N LEU A 120 -8.74 -10.73 -24.19
CA LEU A 120 -9.56 -9.96 -25.13
C LEU A 120 -10.96 -9.71 -24.57
N MET A 121 -11.57 -10.69 -23.90
CA MET A 121 -12.88 -10.54 -23.26
C MET A 121 -12.83 -9.53 -22.11
N THR A 122 -11.78 -9.55 -21.29
CA THR A 122 -11.58 -8.54 -20.23
C THR A 122 -11.29 -7.16 -20.81
N LEU A 123 -10.51 -7.04 -21.89
CA LEU A 123 -10.30 -5.79 -22.61
C LEU A 123 -11.63 -5.24 -23.17
N ILE A 124 -12.44 -6.08 -23.81
CA ILE A 124 -13.75 -5.70 -24.34
C ILE A 124 -14.68 -5.25 -23.22
N VAL A 125 -14.72 -5.94 -22.07
CA VAL A 125 -15.49 -5.50 -20.90
C VAL A 125 -14.97 -4.16 -20.37
N CYS A 126 -13.66 -3.96 -20.28
CA CYS A 126 -13.06 -2.68 -19.88
C CYS A 126 -13.39 -1.53 -20.85
N LEU A 127 -13.54 -1.81 -22.14
CA LEU A 127 -13.92 -0.84 -23.16
C LEU A 127 -15.44 -0.58 -23.17
N LEU A 128 -16.26 -1.60 -22.94
CA LEU A 128 -17.73 -1.48 -22.90
C LEU A 128 -18.25 -0.86 -21.59
N VAL A 129 -17.51 -0.99 -20.48
CA VAL A 129 -17.84 -0.35 -19.18
C VAL A 129 -17.49 1.15 -19.18
N LYS A 130 -16.74 1.63 -20.17
CA LYS A 130 -16.37 3.04 -20.28
C LYS A 130 -17.44 3.82 -21.05
N SER A 131 -18.60 4.01 -20.43
CA SER A 131 -19.55 5.06 -20.81
C SER A 131 -19.11 6.43 -20.25
N PRO A 132 -19.40 7.55 -20.95
CA PRO A 132 -18.87 8.86 -20.61
C PRO A 132 -19.57 9.41 -19.37
N ILE A 133 -18.81 9.86 -18.38
CA ILE A 133 -19.34 10.62 -17.25
C ILE A 133 -18.58 11.94 -17.20
N ASP A 134 -19.37 13.00 -17.34
CA ASP A 134 -18.99 14.40 -17.28
C ASP A 134 -18.24 14.75 -15.99
N SER A 135 -17.16 15.51 -16.16
CA SER A 135 -16.40 16.13 -15.09
C SER A 135 -17.19 17.29 -14.46
N PRO A 136 -17.17 17.43 -13.12
CA PRO A 136 -17.06 18.73 -12.50
C PRO A 136 -15.63 18.89 -11.97
N GLY A 137 -14.86 19.74 -12.65
CA GLY A 137 -13.58 20.20 -12.15
C GLY A 137 -13.78 21.08 -10.92
N TYR A 138 -12.95 20.87 -9.90
CA TYR A 138 -12.75 21.83 -8.82
C TYR A 138 -11.34 22.39 -8.92
N LEU A 139 -11.26 23.65 -9.34
CA LEU A 139 -10.08 24.48 -9.33
C LEU A 139 -9.65 24.76 -7.89
N PHE A 140 -8.37 24.56 -7.62
CA PHE A 140 -7.70 24.91 -6.38
C PHE A 140 -7.28 26.38 -6.45
N GLU A 141 -7.86 27.24 -5.60
CA GLU A 141 -7.36 28.59 -5.39
C GLU A 141 -6.38 28.56 -4.20
N SER A 142 -5.15 28.98 -4.51
CA SER A 142 -3.98 28.91 -3.64
C SER A 142 -4.00 30.06 -2.63
N SER A 143 -3.85 29.77 -1.34
CA SER A 143 -3.38 30.75 -0.38
C SER A 143 -2.26 30.16 0.47
N LYS A 144 -1.04 30.55 0.09
CA LYS A 144 0.19 30.48 0.88
C LYS A 144 -0.03 31.07 2.27
N ASN A 145 0.51 30.43 3.31
CA ASN A 145 1.13 31.13 4.44
C ASN A 145 2.22 30.25 5.04
N HIS A 146 3.44 30.79 4.98
CA HIS A 146 4.66 30.28 5.60
C HIS A 146 4.57 30.32 7.12
N ALA A 147 5.15 29.33 7.79
CA ALA A 147 5.75 29.50 9.11
C ALA A 147 6.95 28.55 9.24
N GLU A 148 8.16 29.13 9.18
CA GLU A 148 9.38 28.52 9.69
C GLU A 148 9.24 28.25 11.21
N PHE A 149 9.93 27.24 11.75
CA PHE A 149 10.74 27.45 12.96
C PHE A 149 11.74 26.31 13.21
N ALA A 150 13.00 26.75 13.28
CA ALA A 150 14.23 26.26 13.92
C ALA A 150 14.39 24.82 14.44
N SER A 151 15.55 24.28 14.09
CA SER A 151 16.33 23.31 14.83
C SER A 151 16.69 23.78 16.25
N SER A 152 16.47 22.94 17.25
CA SER A 152 17.25 22.97 18.48
C SER A 152 17.43 21.56 19.04
N SER A 153 18.68 21.12 19.06
CA SER A 153 19.22 20.00 19.83
C SER A 153 19.09 20.27 21.33
N GLY A 154 18.57 19.30 22.09
CA GLY A 154 18.55 19.37 23.55
C GLY A 154 17.56 18.41 24.20
N SER A 155 18.07 17.26 24.65
CA SER A 155 17.61 16.42 25.78
C SER A 155 16.34 16.87 26.54
N SER A 156 15.21 16.20 26.29
CA SER A 156 14.31 15.57 27.28
C SER A 156 13.01 15.15 26.60
N SER A 157 12.61 13.89 26.77
CA SER A 157 11.40 13.31 26.15
C SER A 157 10.13 14.07 26.60
N PRO A 158 9.39 14.75 25.69
CA PRO A 158 8.27 15.63 26.06
C PRO A 158 6.99 14.94 26.57
N TRP A 159 7.01 13.62 26.79
CA TRP A 159 5.78 12.81 26.90
C TRP A 159 5.35 12.48 28.33
N LEU A 160 6.13 12.85 29.34
CA LEU A 160 5.80 12.61 30.76
C LEU A 160 4.87 13.67 31.39
N SER A 161 4.08 14.40 30.60
CA SER A 161 3.07 15.29 31.18
C SER A 161 1.75 14.54 31.38
N ASN A 162 1.37 14.33 32.63
CA ASN A 162 0.15 13.66 33.10
C ASN A 162 -1.16 14.45 32.80
N LYS A 163 -1.22 15.13 31.65
CA LYS A 163 -2.37 15.93 31.21
C LYS A 163 -3.16 15.15 30.17
N ILE A 164 -4.43 14.88 30.50
CA ILE A 164 -5.47 14.40 29.58
C ILE A 164 -5.38 15.21 28.27
N LYS A 165 -4.97 14.57 27.19
CA LYS A 165 -5.00 15.16 25.84
C LYS A 165 -6.20 14.57 25.10
N VAL A 166 -7.25 15.37 24.99
CA VAL A 166 -8.41 15.13 24.11
C VAL A 166 -8.17 15.96 22.85
N ILE A 167 -8.02 15.32 21.69
CA ILE A 167 -7.90 16.04 20.42
C ILE A 167 -9.14 15.81 19.56
N ARG A 168 -9.66 16.94 19.09
CA ARG A 168 -10.83 17.14 18.22
C ARG A 168 -10.51 16.70 16.78
N LEU A 169 -11.27 15.76 16.25
CA LEU A 169 -11.55 15.73 14.80
C LEU A 169 -13.04 16.08 14.62
N ASP A 170 -13.26 17.27 14.07
CA ASP A 170 -14.55 17.84 13.64
C ASP A 170 -15.68 17.97 14.69
N LYS A 171 -15.94 19.22 15.12
CA LYS A 171 -17.10 19.75 15.88
C LYS A 171 -17.58 19.08 17.18
N THR A 172 -17.12 17.90 17.57
CA THR A 172 -17.60 17.18 18.77
C THR A 172 -16.44 16.77 19.67
N ALA A 173 -16.30 17.44 20.81
CA ALA A 173 -15.37 17.01 21.85
C ALA A 173 -16.06 15.95 22.72
N PHE A 174 -15.43 14.80 22.92
CA PHE A 174 -15.83 13.79 23.91
C PHE A 174 -14.68 13.56 24.90
N THR A 175 -15.02 13.33 26.16
CA THR A 175 -14.07 13.11 27.25
C THR A 175 -13.94 11.63 27.58
N HIS A 176 -12.94 11.27 28.39
CA HIS A 176 -12.84 9.92 28.96
C HIS A 176 -14.12 9.51 29.70
N SER A 177 -14.74 10.44 30.45
CA SER A 177 -16.01 10.19 31.14
C SER A 177 -17.15 9.87 30.17
N ASP A 178 -17.18 10.53 29.00
CA ASP A 178 -18.18 10.26 27.97
C ASP A 178 -17.98 8.87 27.36
N ILE A 179 -16.73 8.45 27.14
CA ILE A 179 -16.40 7.10 26.65
C ILE A 179 -16.82 6.04 27.69
N LEU A 180 -16.54 6.25 28.97
CA LEU A 180 -16.97 5.36 30.05
C LEU A 180 -18.49 5.22 30.09
N LYS A 181 -19.23 6.34 30.01
CA LYS A 181 -20.70 6.31 29.97
C LYS A 181 -21.20 5.58 28.72
N ALA A 182 -20.64 5.90 27.55
CA ALA A 182 -21.03 5.31 26.27
C ALA A 182 -20.87 3.78 26.26
N THR A 183 -19.80 3.29 26.88
CA THR A 183 -19.43 1.86 26.93
C THR A 183 -19.93 1.13 28.18
N ARG A 184 -20.69 1.81 29.07
CA ARG A 184 -21.10 1.29 30.39
C ARG A 184 -19.91 0.79 31.22
N SER A 185 -18.87 1.61 31.31
CA SER A 185 -17.61 1.29 31.98
C SER A 185 -16.92 0.05 31.40
N PHE A 186 -16.88 -0.05 30.06
CA PHE A 186 -16.31 -1.18 29.34
C PHE A 186 -16.94 -2.53 29.73
N SER A 187 -18.26 -2.56 29.86
CA SER A 187 -19.00 -3.77 30.23
C SER A 187 -18.92 -4.84 29.13
N ASP A 188 -18.88 -6.11 29.53
CA ASP A 188 -18.73 -7.25 28.62
C ASP A 188 -19.90 -7.38 27.63
N ASP A 189 -21.11 -6.89 27.97
CA ASP A 189 -22.29 -6.85 27.07
C ASP A 189 -22.11 -5.91 25.87
N ARG A 190 -21.09 -5.05 25.91
CA ARG A 190 -20.78 -4.10 24.83
C ARG A 190 -19.68 -4.59 23.91
N ILE A 191 -19.07 -5.75 24.17
CA ILE A 191 -17.93 -6.21 23.39
C ILE A 191 -18.38 -6.68 22.01
N ILE A 192 -17.73 -6.13 20.98
CA ILE A 192 -17.94 -6.48 19.58
C ILE A 192 -16.71 -7.11 18.94
N GLY A 193 -15.57 -7.15 19.64
CA GLY A 193 -14.37 -7.84 19.18
C GLY A 193 -13.30 -7.94 20.26
N ARG A 194 -12.54 -9.04 20.26
CA ARG A 194 -11.33 -9.24 21.08
C ARG A 194 -10.20 -9.74 20.17
N GLY A 195 -9.03 -9.14 20.26
CA GLY A 195 -7.85 -9.54 19.48
C GLY A 195 -6.54 -9.12 20.14
N GLY A 196 -5.42 -9.44 19.49
CA GLY A 196 -4.08 -9.14 20.02
C GLY A 196 -3.82 -7.65 20.26
N SER A 197 -4.46 -6.77 19.49
CA SER A 197 -4.35 -5.33 19.63
C SER A 197 -5.25 -4.76 20.75
N GLY A 198 -6.22 -5.52 21.25
CA GLY A 198 -7.09 -5.10 22.37
C GLY A 198 -8.53 -5.57 22.27
N THR A 199 -9.42 -4.90 23.02
CA THR A 199 -10.87 -5.18 23.03
C THR A 199 -11.63 -3.99 22.46
N VAL A 200 -12.62 -4.29 21.60
CA VAL A 200 -13.48 -3.28 20.96
C VAL A 200 -14.87 -3.34 21.56
N TYR A 201 -15.38 -2.19 22.00
CA TYR A 201 -16.67 -2.03 22.64
C TYR A 201 -17.58 -1.15 21.77
N ARG A 202 -18.83 -1.56 21.58
CA ARG A 202 -19.88 -0.68 21.03
C ARG A 202 -20.30 0.33 22.10
N GLY A 203 -20.41 1.59 21.70
CA GLY A 203 -20.89 2.67 22.56
C GLY A 203 -21.82 3.62 21.83
N VAL A 204 -22.51 4.44 22.60
CA VAL A 204 -23.29 5.57 22.09
C VAL A 204 -22.82 6.82 22.82
N LEU A 205 -22.22 7.76 22.08
CA LEU A 205 -21.75 9.02 22.63
C LEU A 205 -22.94 9.91 23.08
N PRO A 206 -22.71 10.94 23.91
CA PRO A 206 -23.77 11.83 24.39
C PRO A 206 -24.55 12.55 23.29
N ASP A 207 -23.94 12.72 22.11
CA ASP A 207 -24.55 13.31 20.92
C ASP A 207 -25.39 12.31 20.10
N GLY A 208 -25.51 11.07 20.57
CA GLY A 208 -26.30 10.00 19.92
C GLY A 208 -25.53 9.22 18.86
N ARG A 209 -24.28 9.56 18.55
CA ARG A 209 -23.49 8.80 17.58
C ARG A 209 -23.11 7.43 18.14
N GLU A 210 -23.37 6.39 17.34
CA GLU A 210 -22.85 5.06 17.61
C GLU A 210 -21.36 4.97 17.26
N VAL A 211 -20.59 4.38 18.16
CA VAL A 211 -19.13 4.31 18.05
C VAL A 211 -18.60 2.92 18.38
N ALA A 212 -17.45 2.58 17.80
CA ALA A 212 -16.62 1.46 18.20
C ALA A 212 -15.40 2.00 18.98
N VAL A 213 -15.29 1.63 20.25
CA VAL A 213 -14.20 2.05 21.14
C VAL A 213 -13.20 0.92 21.30
N LYS A 214 -12.03 1.04 20.68
CA LYS A 214 -10.91 0.10 20.82
C LYS A 214 -10.09 0.49 22.04
N LYS A 215 -10.10 -0.36 23.06
CA LYS A 215 -9.22 -0.28 24.24
C LYS A 215 -8.01 -1.15 24.00
N LEU A 216 -6.85 -0.52 23.79
CA LEU A 216 -5.60 -1.24 23.55
C LEU A 216 -5.14 -1.90 24.86
N GLN A 217 -4.78 -3.18 24.79
CA GLN A 217 -4.33 -3.96 25.95
C GLN A 217 -2.81 -4.03 26.07
N THR A 218 -2.08 -3.78 24.98
CA THR A 218 -0.63 -3.90 24.95
C THR A 218 0.01 -2.79 25.79
N GLU A 219 0.55 -3.17 26.95
CA GLU A 219 1.41 -2.31 27.75
C GLU A 219 2.84 -2.31 27.18
N GLY A 220 3.61 -1.27 27.49
CA GLY A 220 4.99 -1.12 27.00
C GLY A 220 5.11 -0.50 25.60
N ILE A 221 6.31 -0.66 25.01
CA ILE A 221 6.76 0.07 23.81
C ILE A 221 5.95 -0.29 22.56
N GLU A 222 5.48 -1.54 22.46
CA GLU A 222 4.76 -2.03 21.29
C GLU A 222 3.35 -1.42 21.17
N GLY A 223 2.57 -1.45 22.26
CA GLY A 223 1.26 -0.80 22.27
C GLY A 223 1.30 0.72 22.13
N GLU A 224 2.39 1.35 22.59
CA GLU A 224 2.62 2.79 22.32
C GLU A 224 2.89 3.06 20.84
N ARG A 225 3.65 2.19 20.16
CA ARG A 225 3.89 2.30 18.72
C ARG A 225 2.62 2.10 17.91
N GLU A 226 1.79 1.12 18.27
CA GLU A 226 0.49 0.88 17.59
C GLU A 226 -0.45 2.07 17.76
N PHE A 227 -0.61 2.55 19.00
CA PHE A 227 -1.43 3.73 19.29
C PHE A 227 -0.96 4.95 18.51
N LYS A 228 0.35 5.19 18.49
CA LYS A 228 0.96 6.30 17.76
C LYS A 228 0.79 6.14 16.25
N ALA A 229 0.90 4.93 15.70
CA ALA A 229 0.70 4.68 14.27
C ALA A 229 -0.74 4.93 13.84
N GLU A 230 -1.74 4.41 14.57
CA GLU A 230 -3.16 4.67 14.28
C GLU A 230 -3.47 6.17 14.37
N MET A 231 -2.95 6.84 15.41
CA MET A 231 -3.08 8.29 15.56
C MET A 231 -2.39 9.04 14.40
N GLU A 232 -1.14 8.72 14.06
CA GLU A 232 -0.40 9.47 13.03
C GLU A 232 -0.98 9.31 11.63
N VAL A 233 -1.52 8.13 11.31
CA VAL A 233 -2.12 7.85 10.00
C VAL A 233 -3.48 8.53 9.87
N LEU A 234 -4.31 8.49 10.90
CA LEU A 234 -5.68 8.97 10.84
C LEU A 234 -5.85 10.41 11.34
N SER A 235 -4.88 10.94 12.10
CA SER A 235 -4.87 12.32 12.63
C SER A 235 -3.90 13.25 11.90
N ARG A 236 -3.20 12.81 10.84
CA ARG A 236 -2.20 13.64 10.14
C ARG A 236 -2.84 14.93 9.59
N SER A 237 -2.53 15.98 10.35
CA SER A 237 -2.77 17.41 10.23
C SER A 237 -3.16 17.96 8.85
N GLY A 238 -4.43 18.37 8.73
CA GLY A 238 -4.90 19.33 7.72
C GLY A 238 -5.71 18.76 6.55
N PHE A 239 -5.62 17.46 6.31
CA PHE A 239 -6.29 16.78 5.21
C PHE A 239 -7.02 15.54 5.72
N GLY A 240 -8.01 15.76 6.60
CA GLY A 240 -9.01 14.75 6.91
C GLY A 240 -9.76 14.41 5.64
N TRP A 241 -9.24 13.50 4.84
CA TRP A 241 -9.96 12.91 3.73
C TRP A 241 -10.73 11.72 4.31
N PRO A 242 -12.02 11.88 4.68
CA PRO A 242 -12.87 10.72 4.83
C PRO A 242 -12.88 9.98 3.49
N HIS A 243 -12.09 8.91 3.40
CA HIS A 243 -12.16 8.04 2.25
C HIS A 243 -13.36 7.12 2.45
N PRO A 244 -14.27 6.99 1.47
CA PRO A 244 -15.49 6.22 1.62
C PRO A 244 -15.28 4.71 1.86
N ASN A 245 -14.04 4.23 1.72
CA ASN A 245 -13.63 2.85 1.99
C ASN A 245 -12.59 2.74 3.12
N LEU A 246 -12.43 3.76 3.96
CA LEU A 246 -11.66 3.69 5.21
C LEU A 246 -12.57 3.95 6.40
N VAL A 247 -12.34 3.24 7.51
CA VAL A 247 -13.06 3.49 8.75
C VAL A 247 -12.57 4.79 9.38
N THR A 248 -13.53 5.64 9.75
CA THR A 248 -13.29 6.97 10.29
C THR A 248 -12.92 6.88 11.77
N LEU A 249 -11.75 7.42 12.13
CA LEU A 249 -11.38 7.69 13.52
C LEU A 249 -11.98 9.04 13.94
N TYR A 250 -12.94 9.02 14.87
CA TYR A 250 -13.49 10.24 15.45
C TYR A 250 -12.54 10.90 16.45
N GLY A 251 -11.68 10.10 17.08
CA GLY A 251 -10.64 10.62 17.94
C GLY A 251 -10.07 9.56 18.87
N TRP A 252 -9.29 10.02 19.83
CA TRP A 252 -8.56 9.16 20.74
C TRP A 252 -8.53 9.77 22.14
N CYS A 253 -8.32 8.92 23.14
CA CYS A 253 -8.24 9.33 24.53
C CYS A 253 -7.10 8.59 25.23
N LEU A 254 -6.22 9.36 25.89
CA LEU A 254 -5.18 8.87 26.77
C LEU A 254 -5.51 9.29 28.21
N ASN A 255 -5.75 8.31 29.09
CA ASN A 255 -6.05 8.55 30.50
C ASN A 255 -5.26 7.57 31.39
N GLY A 256 -4.18 8.06 32.00
CA GLY A 256 -3.24 7.19 32.72
C GLY A 256 -2.57 6.19 31.76
N SER A 257 -2.72 4.89 32.02
CA SER A 257 -2.26 3.81 31.14
C SER A 257 -3.27 3.45 30.04
N GLU A 258 -4.51 3.94 30.12
CA GLU A 258 -5.56 3.60 29.16
C GLU A 258 -5.36 4.35 27.84
N LYS A 259 -5.23 3.58 26.76
CA LYS A 259 -5.15 4.07 25.38
C LYS A 259 -6.42 3.66 24.65
N LEU A 260 -7.22 4.64 24.28
CA LEU A 260 -8.53 4.45 23.68
C LEU A 260 -8.58 5.11 22.30
N LEU A 261 -9.13 4.40 21.33
CA LEU A 261 -9.39 4.89 19.97
C LEU A 261 -10.89 4.77 19.70
N VAL A 262 -11.49 5.83 19.18
CA VAL A 262 -12.95 5.93 18.96
C VAL A 262 -13.23 6.05 17.47
N TYR A 263 -13.85 5.02 16.92
CA TYR A 263 -14.18 4.86 15.51
C TYR A 263 -15.68 5.00 15.25
N GLU A 264 -16.04 5.25 13.99
CA GLU A 264 -17.42 5.01 13.54
C GLU A 264 -17.80 3.53 13.75
N TYR A 265 -19.05 3.29 14.15
CA TYR A 265 -19.56 1.93 14.28
C TYR A 265 -20.00 1.38 12.93
N MET A 266 -19.55 0.16 12.62
CA MET A 266 -19.82 -0.52 11.35
C MET A 266 -20.87 -1.63 11.57
N GLU A 267 -22.13 -1.34 11.25
CA GLU A 267 -23.28 -2.22 11.53
C GLU A 267 -23.20 -3.61 10.85
N GLY A 268 -22.53 -3.70 9.70
CA GLY A 268 -22.42 -4.93 8.90
C GLY A 268 -21.37 -5.92 9.40
N GLY A 269 -20.67 -5.62 10.50
CA GLY A 269 -19.63 -6.49 11.07
C GLY A 269 -18.39 -6.60 10.18
N SER A 270 -17.56 -7.62 10.45
CA SER A 270 -16.37 -7.89 9.65
C SER A 270 -16.67 -8.83 8.47
N MET A 271 -15.83 -8.77 7.45
CA MET A 271 -15.91 -9.71 6.33
C MET A 271 -15.64 -11.15 6.80
N GLU A 272 -14.84 -11.34 7.85
CA GLU A 272 -14.53 -12.66 8.43
C GLU A 272 -15.79 -13.36 8.92
N ASP A 273 -16.68 -12.60 9.57
CA ASP A 273 -17.97 -13.10 10.05
C ASP A 273 -18.85 -13.57 8.87
N LEU A 274 -18.82 -12.85 7.75
CA LEU A 274 -19.67 -13.13 6.58
C LEU A 274 -19.12 -14.20 5.64
N ILE A 275 -17.81 -14.46 5.61
CA ILE A 275 -17.22 -15.50 4.73
C ILE A 275 -17.77 -16.88 5.08
N THR A 276 -18.17 -17.10 6.34
CA THR A 276 -18.80 -18.34 6.80
C THR A 276 -20.21 -18.53 6.22
N ASP A 277 -20.93 -17.45 5.96
CA ASP A 277 -22.25 -17.46 5.32
C ASP A 277 -22.14 -17.32 3.79
N ARG A 278 -21.94 -18.47 3.14
CA ARG A 278 -21.79 -18.55 1.68
C ARG A 278 -23.05 -18.18 0.90
N ILE A 279 -24.23 -18.11 1.55
CA ILE A 279 -25.50 -17.84 0.88
C ILE A 279 -25.72 -16.33 0.74
N SER A 280 -25.51 -15.57 1.82
CA SER A 280 -25.65 -14.11 1.78
C SER A 280 -24.46 -13.43 1.09
N PHE A 281 -23.26 -14.01 1.18
CA PHE A 281 -22.04 -13.45 0.61
C PHE A 281 -21.69 -14.04 -0.78
N ASN A 282 -22.58 -13.77 -1.74
CA ASN A 282 -22.47 -14.24 -3.12
C ASN A 282 -21.31 -13.58 -3.91
N TRP A 283 -21.03 -14.08 -5.12
CA TRP A 283 -19.90 -13.62 -5.94
C TRP A 283 -19.92 -12.11 -6.23
N ARG A 284 -21.11 -11.55 -6.46
CA ARG A 284 -21.27 -10.14 -6.79
C ARG A 284 -20.87 -9.29 -5.60
N ARG A 285 -21.33 -9.68 -4.41
CA ARG A 285 -21.00 -9.02 -3.14
C ARG A 285 -19.50 -9.06 -2.86
N ARG A 286 -18.85 -10.21 -3.11
CA ARG A 286 -17.40 -10.36 -2.97
C ARG A 286 -16.63 -9.40 -3.89
N LEU A 287 -17.08 -9.27 -5.14
CA LEU A 287 -16.45 -8.38 -6.10
C LEU A 287 -16.61 -6.90 -5.69
N GLU A 288 -17.79 -6.50 -5.22
CA GLU A 288 -18.05 -5.15 -4.70
C GLU A 288 -17.11 -4.83 -3.52
N VAL A 289 -16.97 -5.75 -2.56
CA VAL A 289 -16.04 -5.61 -1.42
C VAL A 289 -14.58 -5.52 -1.89
N ALA A 290 -14.17 -6.35 -2.85
CA ALA A 290 -12.81 -6.32 -3.38
C ALA A 290 -12.48 -4.98 -4.07
N ILE A 291 -13.44 -4.43 -4.82
CA ILE A 291 -13.31 -3.10 -5.44
C ILE A 291 -13.17 -2.02 -4.38
N ASP A 292 -13.98 -2.06 -3.33
CA ASP A 292 -13.94 -1.11 -2.22
C ASP A 292 -12.59 -1.16 -1.48
N VAL A 293 -12.07 -2.36 -1.18
CA VAL A 293 -10.74 -2.53 -0.57
C VAL A 293 -9.63 -2.04 -1.50
N ALA A 294 -9.71 -2.33 -2.80
CA ALA A 294 -8.74 -1.84 -3.77
C ALA A 294 -8.70 -0.31 -3.82
N ARG A 295 -9.86 0.36 -3.77
CA ARG A 295 -9.95 1.83 -3.71
C ARG A 295 -9.28 2.39 -2.46
N ALA A 296 -9.53 1.79 -1.30
CA ALA A 296 -8.86 2.16 -0.06
C ALA A 296 -7.33 2.07 -0.16
N LEU A 297 -6.81 0.99 -0.77
CA LEU A 297 -5.37 0.81 -0.92
C LEU A 297 -4.76 1.75 -1.96
N VAL A 298 -5.45 2.03 -3.06
CA VAL A 298 -5.01 3.04 -4.02
C VAL A 298 -4.87 4.40 -3.34
N PHE A 299 -5.89 4.80 -2.57
CA PHE A 299 -5.83 6.03 -1.79
C PHE A 299 -4.61 6.07 -0.87
N LEU A 300 -4.41 5.03 -0.04
CA LEU A 300 -3.29 4.97 0.90
C LEU A 300 -1.92 4.98 0.21
N HIS A 301 -1.79 4.28 -0.92
CA HIS A 301 -0.50 4.10 -1.59
C HIS A 301 -0.13 5.27 -2.52
N HIS A 302 -1.12 5.86 -3.20
CA HIS A 302 -0.88 6.79 -4.31
C HIS A 302 -1.43 8.20 -4.08
N GLU A 303 -2.46 8.35 -3.24
CA GLU A 303 -3.10 9.66 -2.99
C GLU A 303 -2.65 10.27 -1.67
N CYS A 304 -2.29 9.45 -0.67
CA CYS A 304 -1.63 9.92 0.53
C CYS A 304 -0.17 10.31 0.25
N PHE A 305 0.23 11.49 0.70
CA PHE A 305 1.63 11.91 0.71
C PHE A 305 2.09 12.27 2.13
N PRO A 306 3.09 11.57 2.68
CA PRO A 306 3.79 10.43 2.09
C PRO A 306 2.92 9.15 2.07
N SER A 307 3.23 8.20 1.19
CA SER A 307 2.44 6.97 1.01
C SER A 307 2.33 6.17 2.31
N ILE A 308 1.19 5.52 2.53
CA ILE A 308 0.90 4.77 3.76
C ILE A 308 0.75 3.29 3.42
N VAL A 309 1.59 2.44 4.01
CA VAL A 309 1.49 0.99 3.87
C VAL A 309 0.76 0.44 5.10
N HIS A 310 -0.38 -0.21 4.89
CA HIS A 310 -1.23 -0.71 5.97
C HIS A 310 -0.60 -1.90 6.74
N ARG A 311 0.03 -2.84 6.02
CA ARG A 311 0.70 -4.05 6.54
C ARG A 311 -0.16 -5.12 7.25
N ASP A 312 -1.48 -4.94 7.37
CA ASP A 312 -2.37 -5.93 8.01
C ASP A 312 -3.77 -5.94 7.38
N VAL A 313 -3.83 -5.94 6.06
CA VAL A 313 -5.10 -6.06 5.34
C VAL A 313 -5.58 -7.50 5.44
N LYS A 314 -6.64 -7.73 6.20
CA LYS A 314 -7.28 -9.04 6.38
C LYS A 314 -8.80 -8.96 6.55
N ALA A 315 -9.50 -10.10 6.61
CA ALA A 315 -10.97 -10.17 6.59
C ALA A 315 -11.56 -9.53 7.84
N SER A 316 -10.91 -9.75 8.98
CA SER A 316 -11.23 -9.11 10.26
C SER A 316 -11.09 -7.59 10.20
N ASN A 317 -10.20 -7.09 9.33
CA ASN A 317 -9.88 -5.68 9.17
C ASN A 317 -10.62 -5.03 7.98
N VAL A 318 -11.56 -5.74 7.36
CA VAL A 318 -12.49 -5.20 6.36
C VAL A 318 -13.88 -5.25 6.96
N LEU A 319 -14.40 -4.07 7.35
CA LEU A 319 -15.72 -3.94 7.96
C LEU A 319 -16.75 -3.49 6.93
N LEU A 320 -18.01 -3.82 7.17
CA LEU A 320 -19.12 -3.45 6.29
C LEU A 320 -20.05 -2.46 6.98
N ASP A 321 -20.45 -1.41 6.26
CA ASP A 321 -21.49 -0.52 6.75
C ASP A 321 -22.89 -1.12 6.53
N LYS A 322 -23.92 -0.41 7.00
CA LYS A 322 -25.33 -0.82 6.86
C LYS A 322 -25.81 -0.99 5.41
N ASN A 323 -25.16 -0.32 4.46
CA ASN A 323 -25.45 -0.45 3.03
C ASN A 323 -24.60 -1.56 2.39
N GLY A 324 -23.72 -2.17 3.18
CA GLY A 324 -22.79 -3.17 2.72
C GLY A 324 -21.54 -2.61 2.06
N LYS A 325 -21.22 -1.34 2.20
CA LYS A 325 -19.96 -0.83 1.64
C LYS A 325 -18.78 -1.27 2.50
N ALA A 326 -17.70 -1.72 1.87
CA ALA A 326 -16.52 -2.18 2.61
C ALA A 326 -15.61 -1.02 2.99
N ARG A 327 -15.08 -1.09 4.22
CA ARG A 327 -14.13 -0.14 4.77
C ARG A 327 -13.00 -0.85 5.48
N VAL A 328 -11.77 -0.44 5.16
CA VAL A 328 -10.55 -0.97 5.78
C VAL A 328 -10.30 -0.26 7.12
N THR A 329 -9.89 -1.03 8.12
CA THR A 329 -9.60 -0.58 9.50
C THR A 329 -8.31 -1.21 10.04
N ASP A 330 -7.94 -0.81 11.26
CA ASP A 330 -6.79 -1.32 12.03
C ASP A 330 -5.41 -0.94 11.48
N PHE A 331 -5.09 0.35 11.63
CA PHE A 331 -3.82 0.94 11.20
C PHE A 331 -2.69 0.81 12.25
N GLY A 332 -2.82 -0.05 13.27
CA GLY A 332 -1.81 -0.22 14.32
C GLY A 332 -0.44 -0.62 13.79
N LEU A 333 -0.45 -1.37 12.69
CA LEU A 333 0.76 -1.75 11.98
C LEU A 333 1.07 -0.81 10.81
N ALA A 334 0.31 0.23 10.53
CA ALA A 334 0.57 1.06 9.36
C ALA A 334 1.90 1.83 9.48
N ARG A 335 2.57 2.04 8.35
CA ARG A 335 3.82 2.81 8.27
C ARG A 335 3.79 3.77 7.10
N VAL A 336 4.36 4.95 7.33
CA VAL A 336 4.55 5.95 6.30
C VAL A 336 5.85 5.63 5.56
N VAL A 337 5.78 5.57 4.24
CA VAL A 337 6.93 5.42 3.35
C VAL A 337 7.47 6.81 3.09
N ASP A 338 8.74 7.05 3.43
CA ASP A 338 9.38 8.34 3.16
C ASP A 338 9.31 8.71 1.67
N ALA A 339 9.21 9.99 1.36
CA ALA A 339 9.11 10.48 0.00
C ALA A 339 10.31 10.01 -0.84
N GLY A 340 10.05 9.21 -1.89
CA GLY A 340 11.09 8.60 -2.74
C GLY A 340 11.57 7.21 -2.30
N GLY A 341 11.02 6.65 -1.21
CA GLY A 341 11.27 5.28 -0.79
C GLY A 341 10.38 4.27 -1.53
N SER A 342 10.94 3.12 -1.92
CA SER A 342 10.16 2.00 -2.49
C SER A 342 9.64 1.03 -1.42
N HIS A 343 10.17 1.13 -0.20
CA HIS A 343 9.93 0.21 0.90
C HIS A 343 10.14 0.89 2.27
N VAL A 344 9.57 0.29 3.31
CA VAL A 344 9.87 0.57 4.71
C VAL A 344 10.66 -0.61 5.27
N SER A 345 11.93 -0.40 5.64
CA SER A 345 12.71 -1.39 6.38
C SER A 345 12.23 -1.42 7.83
N THR A 346 11.57 -2.49 8.23
CA THR A 346 10.95 -2.60 9.56
C THR A 346 10.77 -4.06 9.94
N MET A 347 10.72 -4.36 11.25
CA MET A 347 10.43 -5.71 11.73
C MET A 347 9.20 -6.27 11.02
N VAL A 348 9.27 -7.53 10.59
CA VAL A 348 8.15 -8.21 9.93
C VAL A 348 6.95 -8.18 10.89
N ALA A 349 5.85 -7.61 10.42
CA ALA A 349 4.62 -7.46 11.17
C ALA A 349 3.43 -7.70 10.23
N GLY A 350 2.40 -8.39 10.71
CA GLY A 350 1.23 -8.78 9.92
C GLY A 350 0.75 -10.18 10.30
N THR A 351 -0.46 -10.53 9.89
CA THR A 351 -1.06 -11.83 10.21
C THR A 351 -0.45 -12.96 9.36
N VAL A 352 -0.02 -14.05 10.01
CA VAL A 352 0.55 -15.24 9.34
C VAL A 352 -0.41 -15.76 8.26
N GLY A 353 0.10 -15.99 7.04
CA GLY A 353 -0.69 -16.35 5.86
C GLY A 353 -1.07 -15.18 4.96
N TYR A 354 -1.03 -13.94 5.46
CA TYR A 354 -1.26 -12.71 4.67
C TYR A 354 0.01 -11.90 4.43
N VAL A 355 1.10 -12.22 5.13
CA VAL A 355 2.40 -11.57 4.94
C VAL A 355 2.99 -11.99 3.60
N ALA A 356 3.34 -11.00 2.77
CA ALA A 356 3.98 -11.25 1.49
C ALA A 356 5.33 -11.96 1.67
N PRO A 357 5.66 -12.99 0.87
CA PRO A 357 6.85 -13.81 1.07
C PRO A 357 8.16 -13.01 0.97
N GLU A 358 8.21 -12.00 0.11
CA GLU A 358 9.34 -11.08 0.00
C GLU A 358 9.53 -10.24 1.27
N TYR A 359 8.46 -9.87 1.96
CA TYR A 359 8.55 -9.12 3.21
C TYR A 359 9.11 -10.01 4.34
N GLY A 360 8.67 -11.26 4.41
CA GLY A 360 9.16 -12.24 5.39
C GLY A 360 10.66 -12.54 5.29
N GLN A 361 11.25 -12.39 4.10
CA GLN A 361 12.67 -12.66 3.86
C GLN A 361 13.55 -11.40 3.97
N THR A 362 13.04 -10.27 3.51
CA THR A 362 13.85 -9.04 3.33
C THR A 362 13.67 -8.02 4.45
N TRP A 363 12.66 -8.17 5.31
CA TRP A 363 12.27 -7.17 6.31
C TRP A 363 11.87 -5.81 5.70
N GLN A 364 11.52 -5.79 4.41
CA GLN A 364 11.11 -4.62 3.67
C GLN A 364 9.60 -4.68 3.36
N ALA A 365 8.82 -3.81 4.01
CA ALA A 365 7.40 -3.67 3.71
C ALA A 365 7.21 -2.73 2.50
N THR A 366 6.44 -3.15 1.51
CA THR A 366 6.15 -2.34 0.31
C THR A 366 4.66 -2.20 0.08
N THR A 367 4.28 -1.20 -0.70
CA THR A 367 2.91 -1.09 -1.23
C THR A 367 2.53 -2.33 -2.06
N LYS A 368 3.49 -2.90 -2.82
CA LYS A 368 3.31 -4.14 -3.59
C LYS A 368 3.03 -5.36 -2.71
N GLY A 369 3.72 -5.50 -1.58
CA GLY A 369 3.46 -6.58 -0.63
C GLY A 369 2.05 -6.53 -0.04
N THR A 370 1.50 -5.33 0.15
CA THR A 370 0.09 -5.17 0.57
C THR A 370 -0.89 -5.57 -0.54
N CYS A 371 -0.54 -5.33 -1.81
CA CYS A 371 -1.33 -5.80 -2.96
C CYS A 371 -1.23 -7.32 -3.19
N ILE A 372 -0.10 -7.96 -2.84
CA ILE A 372 0.06 -9.42 -2.92
C ILE A 372 -0.72 -10.08 -1.77
N ALA A 373 -0.66 -9.50 -0.58
CA ALA A 373 -1.50 -9.89 0.55
C ALA A 373 -2.98 -9.85 0.18
N THR A 374 -3.44 -8.84 -0.59
CA THR A 374 -4.80 -8.79 -1.16
C THR A 374 -5.01 -9.73 -2.35
N GLY A 375 -3.98 -9.98 -3.16
CA GLY A 375 -4.01 -10.98 -4.23
C GLY A 375 -4.29 -12.41 -3.74
N CYS A 376 -3.79 -12.77 -2.55
CA CYS A 376 -4.13 -14.04 -1.89
C CYS A 376 -5.65 -14.18 -1.59
N TRP A 377 -6.39 -13.07 -1.53
CA TRP A 377 -7.86 -13.08 -1.40
C TRP A 377 -8.54 -13.49 -2.70
N GLN A 378 -7.87 -13.25 -3.83
CA GLN A 378 -8.44 -13.34 -5.16
C GLN A 378 -8.12 -14.67 -5.86
N TRP A 379 -7.35 -15.57 -5.23
CA TRP A 379 -6.98 -16.87 -5.81
C TRP A 379 -7.26 -18.03 -4.85
N SER A 380 -8.55 -18.36 -4.73
CA SER A 380 -9.02 -19.70 -4.37
C SER A 380 -10.46 -19.88 -4.83
N TRP A 381 -10.66 -20.29 -6.09
CA TRP A 381 -11.67 -21.28 -6.50
C TRP A 381 -11.54 -21.57 -8.02
N PRO A 382 -11.65 -22.81 -8.53
CA PRO A 382 -12.21 -24.01 -7.91
C PRO A 382 -11.21 -25.18 -7.83
N LEU A 383 -10.95 -25.64 -6.62
CA LEU A 383 -10.90 -27.06 -6.22
C LEU A 383 -10.97 -27.01 -4.68
N GLY A 384 -11.70 -27.94 -4.09
CA GLY A 384 -11.96 -27.96 -2.66
C GLY A 384 -10.68 -27.91 -1.83
N ASP A 385 -10.85 -27.42 -0.60
CA ASP A 385 -9.93 -27.44 0.53
C ASP A 385 -9.07 -26.18 0.77
N GLY A 386 -9.49 -25.44 1.81
CA GLY A 386 -8.66 -24.92 2.90
C GLY A 386 -7.57 -23.88 2.62
N LEU A 387 -7.91 -22.60 2.76
CA LEU A 387 -6.96 -21.55 3.22
C LEU A 387 -7.65 -20.51 4.13
N TRP A 388 -8.71 -20.93 4.83
CA TRP A 388 -9.49 -20.08 5.76
C TRP A 388 -9.70 -20.70 7.13
N THR A 389 -8.96 -21.75 7.50
CA THR A 389 -9.07 -22.38 8.82
C THR A 389 -7.73 -22.39 9.52
N GLU A 390 -7.67 -21.65 10.62
CA GLU A 390 -6.69 -21.70 11.73
C GLU A 390 -5.24 -22.11 11.39
N GLY A 391 -4.34 -21.12 11.41
CA GLY A 391 -2.97 -21.34 11.83
C GLY A 391 -2.90 -21.61 13.33
N LYS A 392 -3.30 -22.81 13.75
CA LYS A 392 -2.86 -23.46 14.99
C LYS A 392 -2.34 -24.84 14.61
N ASN A 393 -1.15 -25.18 15.11
CA ASN A 393 -0.27 -26.30 14.76
C ASN A 393 0.62 -25.93 13.56
N VAL A 394 1.94 -25.77 13.69
CA VAL A 394 2.96 -26.45 14.52
C VAL A 394 3.95 -25.45 15.09
#